data_AF-A0A937WA49-F1
#
_entry.id   AF-A0A937WA49-F1
#
_cell.length_a   1.000
_cell.length_b   1.000
_cell.length_c   1.000
_cell.angle_alpha   90.00
_cell.angle_beta   90.00
_cell.angle_gamma   90.00
#
_symmetry.space_group_name_H-M   'P 1'
#
loop_
_entity.id
_entity.type
_entity.pdbx_description
1 polymer ?
#
loop_
_entity_poly.entity_id
_entity_poly.type
_entity_poly.pdbx_seq_one_letter_code
_entity_poly.pdbx_strand_id
1 'polypeptide(L)' 'MRSFLSKQATLLQNYPNPFNPETWIPFQLTADATVTIQIYNATGQLVRTLALGNKNAGVYTTQD' A
#
# COMPACT_ATOMS: atom_id res chain seq x y z
N MET A 1 21.93 6.28 19.97
CA MET A 1 20.77 5.43 19.60
C MET A 1 19.57 6.30 19.27
N ARG A 2 19.43 6.74 18.00
CA ARG A 2 18.19 7.31 17.43
C ARG A 2 18.21 7.06 15.93
N SER A 3 17.62 5.95 15.50
CA SER A 3 17.36 5.70 14.08
C SER A 3 16.13 6.52 13.70
N PHE A 4 16.33 7.64 13.00
CA PHE A 4 15.24 8.37 12.36
C PHE A 4 14.94 7.69 11.01
N LEU A 5 14.25 6.55 11.01
CA LEU A 5 13.51 6.16 9.81
C LEU A 5 12.23 7.00 9.79
N SER A 6 12.26 8.13 9.09
CA SER A 6 11.02 8.82 8.73
C SER A 6 10.26 7.94 7.75
N LYS A 7 9.38 7.08 8.28
CA LYS A 7 8.53 6.23 7.46
C LYS A 7 7.44 7.13 6.86
N GLN A 8 7.62 7.54 5.61
CA GLN A 8 6.68 8.43 4.91
C GLN A 8 5.32 7.74 4.64
N ALA A 9 5.30 6.41 4.67
CA ALA A 9 4.10 5.61 4.47
C ALA A 9 4.05 4.38 5.38
N THR A 10 2.86 4.04 5.87
CA THR A 10 2.60 2.80 6.63
C THR A 10 1.57 1.97 5.88
N LEU A 11 1.96 0.77 5.45
CA LEU A 11 1.02 -0.25 4.96
C LEU A 11 0.29 -0.87 6.16
N LEU A 12 -1.04 -0.92 6.07
CA LEU A 12 -1.91 -1.53 7.07
C LEU A 12 -2.31 -2.94 6.60
N GLN A 13 -2.87 -3.74 7.49
CA GLN A 13 -3.24 -5.12 7.16
C GLN A 13 -4.31 -5.13 6.05
N ASN A 14 -4.04 -5.86 4.97
CA ASN A 14 -5.02 -6.12 3.92
C ASN A 14 -6.12 -7.07 4.44
N TYR A 15 -7.37 -6.88 4.00
CA TYR A 15 -8.50 -7.66 4.52
C TYR A 15 -9.72 -7.73 3.60
N PRO A 16 -10.57 -8.74 3.87
CA PRO A 16 -10.20 -10.15 3.76
C PRO A 16 -10.39 -10.59 2.31
N ASN A 17 -9.53 -11.45 1.78
CA ASN A 17 -9.84 -12.14 0.54
C ASN A 17 -9.60 -13.64 0.65
N PRO A 18 -10.69 -14.39 0.84
CA PRO A 18 -10.77 -15.78 0.43
C PRO A 18 -11.92 -16.10 -0.56
N PHE A 19 -12.86 -15.18 -0.82
CA PHE A 19 -14.10 -15.49 -1.58
C PHE A 19 -14.77 -14.31 -2.31
N ASN A 20 -14.11 -13.14 -2.43
CA ASN A 20 -14.58 -12.01 -3.24
C ASN A 20 -13.38 -11.49 -4.04
N PRO A 21 -13.47 -11.21 -5.35
CA PRO A 21 -12.27 -10.96 -6.16
C PRO A 21 -11.51 -9.68 -5.79
N GLU A 22 -12.11 -8.78 -5.00
CA GLU A 22 -11.50 -7.51 -4.62
C GLU A 22 -10.78 -7.62 -3.26
N THR A 23 -9.52 -7.17 -3.22
CA THR A 23 -8.70 -7.12 -2.00
C THR A 23 -8.51 -5.67 -1.57
N TRP A 24 -8.83 -5.33 -0.33
CA TRP A 24 -8.58 -3.99 0.21
C TRP A 24 -7.18 -3.85 0.76
N ILE A 25 -6.50 -2.78 0.35
CA ILE A 25 -5.11 -2.45 0.68
C ILE A 25 -5.10 -1.08 1.37
N PRO A 26 -5.25 -1.05 2.70
CA PRO A 26 -5.20 0.19 3.46
C PRO A 26 -3.75 0.67 3.69
N PHE A 27 -3.53 1.98 3.56
CA PHE A 27 -2.24 2.61 3.82
C PHE A 27 -2.40 4.03 4.37
N GLN A 28 -1.39 4.51 5.07
CA GLN A 28 -1.31 5.86 5.60
C GLN A 28 -0.06 6.56 5.07
N LEU A 29 -0.20 7.83 4.70
CA LEU A 29 0.89 8.74 4.33
C LEU A 29 1.08 9.79 5.42
N THR A 30 2.31 10.02 5.86
CA THR A 30 2.66 11.08 6.81
C THR A 30 3.01 12.41 6.14
N ALA A 31 3.22 12.40 4.82
CA ALA A 31 3.44 13.56 3.96
C ALA A 31 2.91 13.25 2.54
N ASP A 32 2.71 14.30 1.73
CA ASP A 32 2.30 14.16 0.33
C ASP A 32 3.34 13.35 -0.45
N ALA A 33 2.88 12.38 -1.26
CA ALA A 33 3.76 11.46 -1.98
C ALA A 33 3.11 10.91 -3.25
N THR A 34 3.94 10.49 -4.21
CA THR A 34 3.51 9.66 -5.34
C THR A 34 3.46 8.20 -4.89
N VAL A 35 2.29 7.56 -5.02
CA VAL A 35 2.05 6.20 -4.51
C VAL A 35 1.97 5.18 -5.64
N THR A 36 2.74 4.10 -5.50
CA THR A 36 2.66 2.90 -6.32
C THR A 36 2.58 1.68 -5.40
N ILE A 37 1.60 0.80 -5.63
CA ILE A 37 1.48 -0.47 -4.92
C ILE A 37 1.89 -1.58 -5.88
N GLN A 38 2.82 -2.44 -5.46
CA GLN A 38 3.25 -3.61 -6.22
C GLN A 38 2.85 -4.88 -5.48
N ILE A 39 2.17 -5.77 -6.20
CA ILE A 39 1.62 -7.00 -5.66
C ILE A 39 2.43 -8.16 -6.22
N TYR A 40 2.99 -8.96 -5.33
CA TYR A 40 3.82 -10.11 -5.65
C TYR A 40 3.11 -11.40 -5.22
N ASN A 41 3.29 -12.48 -5.98
CA ASN A 41 2.85 -13.80 -5.53
C ASN A 41 3.86 -14.40 -4.52
N ALA A 42 3.53 -15.59 -3.99
CA ALA A 42 4.37 -16.28 -3.01
C ALA A 42 5.77 -16.66 -3.51
N THR A 43 5.98 -16.73 -4.84
CA THR A 43 7.29 -16.99 -5.44
C THR A 43 8.10 -15.71 -5.69
N GLY A 44 7.55 -14.54 -5.33
CA GLY A 44 8.18 -13.23 -5.51
C GLY A 44 8.03 -12.65 -6.92
N GLN A 45 7.17 -13.22 -7.76
CA GLN A 45 6.89 -12.65 -9.09
C GLN A 45 5.88 -11.51 -8.96
N LEU A 46 6.15 -10.41 -9.66
CA LEU A 46 5.23 -9.27 -9.74
C LEU A 46 3.97 -9.68 -10.52
N VAL A 47 2.82 -9.61 -9.87
CA VAL A 47 1.51 -9.95 -10.44
C VAL A 47 0.79 -8.70 -10.93
N ARG A 48 0.87 -7.59 -10.18
CA ARG A 48 0.18 -6.34 -10.49
C ARG A 48 0.93 -5.12 -9.97
N THR A 49 0.80 -4.01 -10.68
CA THR A 49 1.17 -2.67 -10.22
C THR A 49 -0.05 -1.75 -10.25
N LEU A 50 -0.34 -1.09 -9.13
CA LEU A 50 -1.37 -0.05 -9.01
C LEU A 50 -0.69 1.32 -8.87
N ALA A 51 -0.69 2.12 -9.93
CA ALA A 51 -0.13 3.47 -9.93
C ALA A 51 -1.21 4.47 -9.49
N LEU A 52 -1.20 4.87 -8.23
CA LEU A 52 -2.23 5.75 -7.66
C LEU A 52 -1.93 7.24 -7.82
N GLY A 53 -0.73 7.57 -8.33
CA GLY A 53 -0.28 8.92 -8.57
C GLY A 53 -0.04 9.69 -7.26
N ASN A 54 -0.15 11.02 -7.32
CA ASN A 54 0.07 11.88 -6.18
C ASN A 54 -1.10 11.79 -5.20
N LYS A 55 -0.78 11.56 -3.93
CA LYS A 55 -1.71 11.53 -2.81
C LYS A 55 -1.19 12.47 -1.73
N ASN A 56 -2.11 13.14 -1.06
CA ASN A 56 -1.76 14.00 0.07
C ASN A 56 -1.52 13.14 1.32
N ALA A 57 -0.96 13.73 2.38
CA ALA A 57 -0.93 13.08 3.69
C ALA A 57 -2.35 12.67 4.12
N GLY A 58 -2.51 11.44 4.62
CA GLY A 58 -3.84 10.90 4.95
C GLY A 58 -3.90 9.39 5.03
N VAL A 59 -5.10 8.87 5.29
CA VAL A 59 -5.39 7.43 5.32
C VAL A 59 -6.23 7.08 4.09
N TYR A 60 -5.83 6.00 3.42
CA TYR A 60 -6.43 5.54 2.18
C TYR A 60 -6.76 4.06 2.27
N THR A 61 -7.84 3.67 1.60
CA THR A 61 -8.18 2.26 1.34
C THR A 61 -8.35 2.13 -0.16
N THR A 62 -7.49 1.33 -0.80
CA THR A 62 -7.53 1.10 -2.25
C THR A 62 -7.79 -0.38 -2.53
N GLN A 63 -8.46 -0.69 -3.64
CA GLN A 63 -8.69 -2.06 -4.12
C GLN A 63 -7.70 -2.45 -5.22
N ASP A 64 -7.30 -3.72 -5.25
CA ASP A 64 -6.65 -4.38 -6.41
C ASP A 64 -7.63 -4.51 -7.59
#